data_AF-A0A9E1GMT8-F1
#
_entry.id   AF-A0A9E1GMT8-F1
#
_cell.length_a   1.000
_cell.length_b   1.000
_cell.length_c   1.000
_cell.angle_alpha   90.00
_cell.angle_beta   90.00
_cell.angle_gamma   90.00
#
_symmetry.space_group_name_H-M   'P 1'
#
loop_
_entity.id
_entity.type
_entity.pdbx_description
1 polymer ?
#
loop_
_entity_poly.entity_id
_entity_poly.type
_entity_poly.pdbx_seq_one_letter_code
_entity_poly.pdbx_strand_id
1 'polypeptide(L)'
;MFEETLEQHTAEQQTAPEGEGNIEEPSEGSTNEEGQEGGQSQTKPTGEDGGQGGAEPRQEQPQVSPEVIQALQNQLFRQMVGNIPNPETGKPFENPAEFSAWRQKAETAQRARQAGMEPDQYQKIAEEAARRIKQTDPEVLGMRAQLEQFQRRQMEETFSRDMAAIKAAYPDEQAKSVMDLGEDYMALMATGQLDAVGAYEAIRRKRNAGRKQPPSMGAVATGGNEPKTFYTRDEVARMTPAEVEKNLDAINKSMAKWK
;
A
#
# COMPACT_ATOMS: atom_id res chain seq x y z
N MET A 1 41.77 -45.70 -10.21
CA MET A 1 40.97 -46.02 -9.01
C MET A 1 41.94 -46.20 -7.86
N PHE A 2 42.06 -45.19 -6.99
CA PHE A 2 42.61 -45.28 -5.63
C PHE A 2 42.07 -44.05 -4.87
N GLU A 3 41.47 -44.32 -3.71
CA GLU A 3 40.99 -43.37 -2.71
C GLU A 3 42.18 -42.70 -2.02
N GLU A 4 42.08 -41.42 -1.60
CA GLU A 4 42.66 -41.00 -0.32
C GLU A 4 42.10 -39.65 0.17
N THR A 5 41.49 -39.72 1.35
CA THR A 5 41.05 -38.64 2.23
C THR A 5 42.22 -38.25 3.14
N LEU A 6 42.55 -36.97 3.27
CA LEU A 6 43.33 -36.40 4.39
C LEU A 6 42.99 -34.91 4.48
N GLU A 7 42.10 -34.48 5.36
CA GLU A 7 42.35 -34.11 6.77
C GLU A 7 43.58 -33.21 7.01
N GLN A 8 43.25 -31.96 7.36
CA GLN A 8 43.77 -31.12 8.45
C GLN A 8 45.30 -30.93 8.56
N HIS A 9 45.76 -29.67 8.68
CA HIS A 9 46.55 -29.25 9.84
C HIS A 9 46.77 -27.72 9.88
N THR A 10 46.44 -27.19 11.05
CA THR A 10 46.76 -25.91 11.70
C THR A 10 48.19 -25.40 11.52
N ALA A 11 48.36 -24.08 11.39
CA ALA A 11 49.50 -23.34 11.96
C ALA A 11 49.14 -21.87 12.23
N GLU A 12 49.16 -21.54 13.52
CA GLU A 12 49.07 -20.24 14.16
C GLU A 12 50.37 -19.41 14.04
N GLN A 13 50.24 -18.13 14.42
CA GLN A 13 51.27 -17.18 14.93
C GLN A 13 52.20 -16.52 13.89
N GLN A 14 52.00 -15.22 13.63
CA GLN A 14 52.51 -14.05 14.41
C GLN A 14 54.04 -13.93 14.39
N THR A 15 54.53 -12.86 13.76
CA THR A 15 55.47 -11.87 14.34
C THR A 15 55.50 -10.63 13.43
N ALA A 16 55.04 -9.49 13.95
CA ALA A 16 55.55 -8.16 13.57
C ALA A 16 56.98 -8.01 14.18
N PRO A 17 57.78 -6.92 13.94
CA PRO A 17 57.42 -5.61 14.50
C PRO A 17 58.05 -4.35 13.81
N GLU A 18 57.67 -3.17 14.36
CA GLU A 18 58.38 -1.85 14.39
C GLU A 18 58.47 -1.06 13.07
N GLY A 19 58.18 0.24 12.98
CA GLY A 19 57.95 1.34 13.94
C GLY A 19 57.85 2.64 13.08
N GLU A 20 57.52 3.84 13.50
CA GLU A 20 57.13 4.50 14.76
C GLU A 20 56.83 5.98 14.41
N GLY A 21 56.09 6.68 15.28
CA GLY A 21 55.90 8.14 15.27
C GLY A 21 54.41 8.51 15.36
N ASN A 22 53.72 8.25 16.47
CA ASN A 22 53.75 8.92 17.79
C ASN A 22 53.35 10.40 17.77
N ILE A 23 52.16 10.70 18.31
CA ILE A 23 51.84 11.91 19.07
C ILE A 23 50.95 11.48 20.26
N GLU A 24 51.52 11.60 21.46
CA GLU A 24 50.99 11.44 22.84
C GLU A 24 49.82 12.40 23.17
N GLU A 25 48.67 11.91 23.68
CA GLU A 25 48.13 11.96 25.08
C GLU A 25 47.43 13.27 25.50
N PRO A 26 46.59 13.33 26.58
CA PRO A 26 46.21 12.29 27.59
C PRO A 26 44.68 12.05 27.69
N SER A 27 44.18 10.86 28.07
CA SER A 27 43.91 10.37 29.45
C SER A 27 43.08 11.32 30.34
N GLU A 28 41.82 10.94 30.61
CA GLU A 28 41.27 10.79 31.97
C GLU A 28 40.23 9.66 31.99
N GLY A 29 40.36 8.76 32.96
CA GLY A 29 39.54 7.57 33.14
C GLY A 29 38.40 7.75 34.14
N SER A 30 37.38 6.91 33.93
CA SER A 30 36.59 6.13 34.90
C SER A 30 36.24 6.73 36.27
N THR A 31 34.92 6.79 36.55
CA THR A 31 34.32 6.13 37.73
C THR A 31 32.81 5.93 37.53
N ASN A 32 32.35 4.69 37.75
CA ASN A 32 30.96 4.37 38.10
C ASN A 32 30.66 4.87 39.52
N GLU A 33 29.46 5.38 39.76
CA GLU A 33 28.76 5.27 41.04
C GLU A 33 27.24 5.23 40.83
N GLU A 34 26.59 4.45 41.68
CA GLU A 34 25.19 3.97 41.67
C GLU A 34 24.13 5.03 42.03
N GLY A 35 22.87 4.68 41.74
CA GLY A 35 21.66 5.21 42.39
C GLY A 35 20.55 5.58 41.40
N GLN A 36 19.57 4.69 41.14
CA GLN A 36 18.18 4.76 41.67
C GLN A 36 17.58 6.18 41.57
N GLU A 37 16.49 6.46 40.86
CA GLU A 37 15.13 5.91 40.97
C GLU A 37 14.32 6.35 39.73
N GLY A 38 13.31 5.58 39.31
CA GLY A 38 12.41 6.03 38.24
C GLY A 38 11.44 4.98 37.73
N GLY A 39 10.61 4.46 38.63
CA GLY A 39 9.72 3.32 38.42
C GLY A 39 8.89 3.33 37.14
N GLN A 40 8.96 2.20 36.43
CA GLN A 40 7.82 1.68 35.68
C GLN A 40 6.64 1.52 36.66
N SER A 41 5.54 2.22 36.41
CA SER A 41 4.26 1.88 37.02
C SER A 41 3.29 1.50 35.92
N GLN A 42 3.22 0.19 35.68
CA GLN A 42 1.99 -0.49 35.31
C GLN A 42 0.92 -0.11 36.34
N THR A 43 -0.23 0.39 35.89
CA THR A 43 -1.45 0.32 36.69
C THR A 43 -2.47 -0.56 35.97
N LYS A 44 -2.78 -1.67 36.65
CA LYS A 44 -3.86 -2.61 36.36
C LYS A 44 -5.22 -1.86 36.43
N PRO A 45 -6.24 -2.27 35.65
CA PRO A 45 -7.55 -1.66 35.70
C PRO A 45 -8.30 -2.15 36.95
N THR A 46 -8.93 -1.23 37.67
CA THR A 46 -9.97 -1.56 38.66
C THR A 46 -11.21 -0.75 38.30
N GLY A 47 -12.33 -1.45 38.10
CA GLY A 47 -13.56 -0.89 37.59
C GLY A 47 -14.44 -0.19 38.61
N GLU A 48 -15.46 0.44 38.03
CA GLU A 48 -16.78 0.80 38.57
C GLU A 48 -16.84 1.80 39.73
N ASP A 49 -17.23 3.05 39.45
CA ASP A 49 -18.61 3.51 39.67
C ASP A 49 -18.77 5.02 39.35
N GLY A 50 -19.93 5.37 38.79
CA GLY A 50 -20.67 6.63 38.95
C GLY A 50 -20.02 8.02 38.82
N GLY A 51 -20.42 8.74 37.77
CA GLY A 51 -20.95 10.11 37.97
C GLY A 51 -20.07 11.30 37.55
N GLN A 52 -20.46 11.90 36.41
CA GLN A 52 -20.39 13.34 36.08
C GLN A 52 -19.16 14.14 36.57
N GLY A 53 -18.26 14.46 35.64
CA GLY A 53 -17.28 15.51 35.84
C GLY A 53 -16.65 15.96 34.52
N GLY A 54 -16.92 17.21 34.14
CA GLY A 54 -16.06 18.06 33.32
C GLY A 54 -15.59 17.53 31.97
N ALA A 55 -16.12 18.11 30.88
CA ALA A 55 -15.35 18.22 29.66
C ALA A 55 -14.05 18.97 29.99
N GLU A 56 -12.94 18.24 30.15
CA GLU A 56 -11.63 18.84 30.18
C GLU A 56 -11.43 19.58 28.85
N PRO A 57 -11.11 20.88 28.85
CA PRO A 57 -10.69 21.54 27.63
C PRO A 57 -9.42 20.82 27.19
N ARG A 58 -9.52 20.12 26.05
CA ARG A 58 -8.40 19.57 25.31
C ARG A 58 -7.35 20.68 25.24
N GLN A 59 -6.31 20.59 26.05
CA GLN A 59 -5.20 21.52 26.01
C GLN A 59 -4.61 21.37 24.62
N GLU A 60 -4.94 22.33 23.75
CA GLU A 60 -4.29 22.52 22.47
C GLU A 60 -2.83 22.77 22.83
N GLN A 61 -2.00 21.71 22.76
CA GLN A 61 -0.56 21.90 22.75
C GLN A 61 -0.31 22.98 21.70
N PRO A 62 0.35 24.11 22.03
CA PRO A 62 0.60 25.15 21.05
C PRO A 62 1.37 24.46 19.92
N GLN A 63 0.69 24.27 18.79
CA GLN A 63 1.29 23.71 17.60
C GLN A 63 2.33 24.73 17.17
N VAL A 64 3.58 24.52 17.59
CA VAL A 64 4.70 25.35 17.17
C VAL A 64 4.70 25.29 15.66
N SER A 65 4.37 26.41 15.03
CA SER A 65 4.25 26.44 13.58
C SER A 65 5.62 26.09 12.99
N PRO A 66 5.65 25.40 11.83
CA PRO A 66 6.90 25.06 11.17
C PRO A 66 7.77 26.30 10.92
N GLU A 67 7.16 27.47 10.73
CA GLU A 67 7.85 28.76 10.59
C GLU A 67 8.60 29.18 11.87
N VAL A 68 7.99 28.99 13.05
CA VAL A 68 8.65 29.31 14.34
C VAL A 68 9.83 28.37 14.59
N ILE A 69 9.67 27.08 14.27
CA ILE A 69 10.75 26.09 14.39
C ILE A 69 11.89 26.45 13.43
N GLN A 70 11.58 26.81 12.18
CA GLN A 70 12.57 27.17 11.19
C GLN A 70 13.28 28.49 11.52
N ALA A 71 12.57 29.50 12.02
CA ALA A 71 13.16 30.75 12.50
C ALA A 71 14.13 30.50 13.67
N LEU A 72 13.76 29.64 14.62
CA LEU A 72 14.62 29.25 15.73
C LEU A 72 15.88 28.50 15.25
N GLN A 73 15.73 27.57 14.29
CA GLN A 73 16.86 26.87 13.69
C GLN A 73 17.81 27.83 12.98
N ASN A 74 17.28 28.81 12.24
CA ASN A 74 18.10 29.82 11.56
C ASN A 74 18.84 30.72 12.55
N GLN A 75 18.18 31.08 13.66
CA GLN A 75 18.80 31.86 14.73
C GLN A 75 19.93 31.08 15.41
N LEU A 76 19.68 29.81 15.76
CA LEU A 76 20.69 28.93 16.36
C LEU A 76 21.86 28.71 15.41
N PHE A 77 21.59 28.54 14.12
CA PHE A 77 22.60 28.42 13.09
C PHE A 77 23.51 29.65 13.02
N ARG A 78 22.95 30.87 13.05
CA ARG A 78 23.72 32.12 13.10
C ARG A 78 24.60 32.22 14.34
N GLN A 79 24.17 31.66 15.47
CA GLN A 79 25.00 31.58 16.68
C GLN A 79 26.16 30.59 16.53
N MET A 80 25.93 29.42 15.92
CA MET A 80 26.94 28.36 15.78
C MET A 80 27.98 28.64 14.69
N VAL A 81 27.54 29.07 13.52
CA VAL A 81 28.42 29.31 12.36
C VAL A 81 28.97 30.75 12.37
N GLY A 82 28.38 31.62 13.18
CA GLY A 82 28.78 33.01 13.28
C GLY A 82 28.54 33.78 11.98
N ASN A 83 29.40 34.74 11.70
CA ASN A 83 29.27 35.65 10.56
C ASN A 83 30.15 35.23 9.37
N ILE A 84 30.34 33.92 9.14
CA ILE A 84 31.16 33.43 8.03
C ILE A 84 30.55 33.95 6.71
N PRO A 85 31.31 34.74 5.92
CA PRO A 85 30.81 35.30 4.69
C PRO A 85 30.71 34.20 3.63
N ASN A 86 29.57 34.13 2.96
CA ASN A 86 29.40 33.36 1.75
C ASN A 86 30.33 33.96 0.67
N PRO A 87 31.24 33.18 0.05
CA PRO A 87 32.19 33.70 -0.92
C PRO A 87 31.53 34.18 -2.22
N GLU A 88 30.29 33.79 -2.50
CA GLU A 88 29.54 34.23 -3.70
C GLU A 88 28.81 35.56 -3.47
N THR A 89 28.32 35.82 -2.25
CA THR A 89 27.47 36.98 -1.95
C THR A 89 28.13 38.02 -1.05
N GLY A 90 29.24 37.67 -0.39
CA GLY A 90 29.94 38.51 0.60
C GLY A 90 29.15 38.74 1.89
N LYS A 91 27.95 38.15 2.03
CA LYS A 91 27.08 38.24 3.20
C LYS A 91 27.15 36.95 4.02
N PRO A 92 26.81 36.99 5.32
CA PRO A 92 26.72 35.78 6.13
C PRO A 92 25.64 34.83 5.62
N PHE A 93 25.84 33.53 5.77
CA PHE A 93 24.82 32.52 5.44
C PHE A 93 23.55 32.75 6.27
N GLU A 94 22.40 32.77 5.60
CA GLU A 94 21.14 33.11 6.27
C GLU A 94 20.54 31.94 7.03
N ASN A 95 20.80 30.72 6.57
CA ASN A 95 20.23 29.48 7.08
C ASN A 95 21.16 28.27 6.87
N PRO A 96 20.92 27.15 7.57
CA PRO A 96 21.71 25.92 7.42
C PRO A 96 21.71 25.34 6.00
N ALA A 97 20.59 25.47 5.28
CA ALA A 97 20.43 24.88 3.96
C ALA A 97 21.37 25.55 2.95
N GLU A 98 21.43 26.89 2.95
CA GLU A 98 22.35 27.68 2.11
C GLU A 98 23.80 27.31 2.37
N PHE A 99 24.19 27.20 3.64
CA PHE A 99 25.55 26.81 4.03
C PHE A 99 25.90 25.38 3.58
N SER A 100 24.96 24.43 3.77
CA SER A 100 25.16 23.04 3.35
C SER A 100 25.24 22.90 1.82
N ALA A 101 24.43 23.65 1.08
CA ALA A 101 24.45 23.67 -0.37
C ALA A 101 25.75 24.26 -0.91
N TRP A 102 26.22 25.36 -0.31
CA TRP A 102 27.53 25.94 -0.63
C TRP A 102 28.66 24.94 -0.36
N ARG A 103 28.67 24.27 0.80
CA ARG A 103 29.65 23.23 1.14
C ARG A 103 29.66 22.10 0.12
N GLN A 104 28.49 21.56 -0.21
CA GLN A 104 28.35 20.50 -1.20
C GLN A 104 28.83 20.94 -2.58
N LYS A 105 28.51 22.18 -3.01
CA LYS A 105 28.98 22.73 -4.28
C LYS A 105 30.49 22.92 -4.30
N ALA A 106 31.08 23.43 -3.21
CA ALA A 106 32.51 23.61 -3.07
C ALA A 106 33.25 22.26 -3.08
N GLU A 107 32.75 21.27 -2.36
CA GLU A 107 33.28 19.90 -2.34
C GLU A 107 33.17 19.24 -3.72
N THR A 108 32.02 19.37 -4.39
CA THR A 108 31.80 18.88 -5.76
C THR A 108 32.78 19.51 -6.73
N ALA A 109 32.97 20.84 -6.67
CA ALA A 109 33.91 21.55 -7.52
C ALA A 109 35.37 21.13 -7.23
N GLN A 110 35.73 20.90 -5.97
CA GLN A 110 37.06 20.39 -5.61
C GLN A 110 37.28 18.96 -6.14
N ARG A 111 36.31 18.06 -5.96
CA ARG A 111 36.40 16.68 -6.48
C ARG A 111 36.43 16.64 -8.00
N ALA A 112 35.64 17.49 -8.65
CA ALA A 112 35.64 17.62 -10.10
C ALA A 112 37.00 18.09 -10.63
N ARG A 113 37.62 19.10 -9.99
CA ARG A 113 38.99 19.56 -10.30
C ARG A 113 40.03 18.45 -10.13
N GLN A 114 39.94 17.66 -9.06
CA GLN A 114 40.84 16.53 -8.82
C GLN A 114 40.67 15.42 -9.87
N ALA A 115 39.43 15.20 -10.33
CA ALA A 115 39.11 14.23 -11.36
C ALA A 115 39.37 14.74 -12.79
N GLY A 116 39.76 16.01 -12.96
CA GLY A 116 39.93 16.64 -14.27
C GLY A 116 38.62 16.80 -15.05
N MET A 117 37.48 16.87 -14.36
CA MET A 117 36.14 16.98 -14.95
C MET A 117 35.51 18.33 -14.60
N GLU A 118 34.54 18.75 -15.41
CA GLU A 118 33.69 19.89 -15.08
C GLU A 118 32.75 19.56 -13.90
N PRO A 119 32.46 20.52 -12.98
CA PRO A 119 31.63 20.28 -11.80
C PRO A 119 30.25 19.69 -12.10
N ASP A 120 29.57 20.19 -13.14
CA ASP A 120 28.24 19.72 -13.53
C ASP A 120 28.26 18.27 -14.06
N GLN A 121 29.34 17.87 -14.73
CA GLN A 121 29.51 16.49 -15.20
C GLN A 121 29.79 15.56 -14.02
N TYR A 122 30.66 15.98 -13.11
CA TYR A 122 30.95 15.23 -11.90
C TYR A 122 29.70 15.01 -11.05
N GLN A 123 28.88 16.05 -10.89
CA GLN A 123 27.63 15.95 -10.13
C GLN A 123 26.67 14.92 -10.73
N LYS A 124 26.49 14.92 -12.06
CA LYS A 124 25.63 13.92 -12.73
C LYS A 124 26.12 12.50 -12.50
N ILE A 125 27.43 12.27 -12.61
CA ILE A 125 28.05 10.96 -12.38
C ILE A 125 27.86 10.54 -10.91
N ALA A 126 28.07 11.46 -9.96
CA ALA A 126 27.90 11.20 -8.54
C ALA A 126 26.43 10.90 -8.19
N GLU A 127 25.48 11.61 -8.78
CA GLU A 127 24.04 11.37 -8.59
C GLU A 127 23.62 10.01 -9.18
N GLU A 128 24.11 9.67 -10.38
CA GLU A 128 23.84 8.37 -10.98
C GLU A 128 24.45 7.23 -10.15
N ALA A 129 25.69 7.40 -9.68
CA ALA A 129 26.34 6.45 -8.78
C ALA A 129 25.55 6.29 -7.47
N ALA A 130 25.13 7.39 -6.84
CA ALA A 130 24.32 7.36 -5.62
C ALA A 130 22.95 6.71 -5.86
N ARG A 131 22.30 6.98 -7.00
CA ARG A 131 21.04 6.33 -7.39
C ARG A 131 21.24 4.83 -7.57
N ARG A 132 22.32 4.41 -8.22
CA ARG A 132 22.64 3.00 -8.43
C ARG A 132 22.90 2.32 -7.10
N ILE A 133 23.73 2.90 -6.24
CA ILE A 133 23.98 2.40 -4.88
C ILE A 133 22.65 2.26 -4.13
N LYS A 134 21.83 3.30 -4.04
CA LYS A 134 20.53 3.23 -3.36
C LYS A 134 19.57 2.17 -3.97
N GLN A 135 19.71 1.83 -5.24
CA GLN A 135 18.92 0.78 -5.88
C GLN A 135 19.48 -0.62 -5.63
N THR A 136 20.81 -0.76 -5.52
CA THR A 136 21.50 -2.06 -5.37
C THR A 136 21.97 -2.34 -3.95
N ASP A 137 21.79 -1.40 -3.03
CA ASP A 137 22.17 -1.52 -1.63
C ASP A 137 21.31 -2.62 -0.98
N PRO A 138 21.94 -3.68 -0.43
CA PRO A 138 21.23 -4.81 0.14
C PRO A 138 20.36 -4.42 1.35
N GLU A 139 20.72 -3.40 2.12
CA GLU A 139 19.90 -2.92 3.24
C GLU A 139 18.66 -2.19 2.71
N VAL A 140 18.83 -1.34 1.70
CA VAL A 140 17.69 -0.62 1.08
C VAL A 140 16.74 -1.60 0.40
N LEU A 141 17.29 -2.63 -0.27
CA LEU A 141 16.49 -3.69 -0.88
C LEU A 141 15.76 -4.51 0.19
N GLY A 142 16.44 -4.90 1.27
CA GLY A 142 15.85 -5.61 2.39
C GLY A 142 14.72 -4.80 3.05
N MET A 143 14.96 -3.53 3.32
CA MET A 143 13.97 -2.63 3.90
C MET A 143 12.77 -2.42 2.97
N ARG A 144 13.00 -2.23 1.66
CA ARG A 144 11.90 -2.14 0.67
C ARG A 144 11.08 -3.40 0.62
N ALA A 145 11.72 -4.58 0.61
CA ALA A 145 11.03 -5.85 0.63
C ALA A 145 10.20 -6.00 1.92
N GLN A 146 10.73 -5.61 3.07
CA GLN A 146 9.98 -5.62 4.33
C GLN A 146 8.77 -4.68 4.30
N LEU A 147 8.93 -3.46 3.78
CA LEU A 147 7.83 -2.51 3.61
C LEU A 147 6.76 -3.05 2.67
N GLU A 148 7.16 -3.65 1.55
CA GLU A 148 6.25 -4.27 0.60
C GLU A 148 5.49 -5.44 1.23
N GLN A 149 6.17 -6.30 2.00
CA GLN A 149 5.50 -7.39 2.73
C GLN A 149 4.53 -6.85 3.79
N PHE A 150 4.89 -5.77 4.48
CA PHE A 150 3.99 -5.14 5.44
C PHE A 150 2.76 -4.53 4.77
N GLN A 151 2.96 -3.76 3.69
CA GLN A 151 1.86 -3.19 2.90
C GLN A 151 0.97 -4.28 2.32
N ARG A 152 1.55 -5.38 1.82
CA ARG A 152 0.81 -6.52 1.30
C ARG A 152 -0.07 -7.15 2.37
N ARG A 153 0.45 -7.37 3.58
CA ARG A 153 -0.35 -7.88 4.70
C ARG A 153 -1.49 -6.95 5.07
N GLN A 154 -1.22 -5.64 5.15
CA GLN A 154 -2.25 -4.63 5.43
C GLN A 154 -3.38 -4.67 4.37
N MET A 155 -3.02 -4.74 3.08
CA MET A 155 -4.00 -4.87 2.01
C MET A 155 -4.79 -6.19 2.10
N GLU A 156 -4.13 -7.30 2.39
CA GLU A 156 -4.81 -8.60 2.50
C GLU A 156 -5.78 -8.64 3.68
N GLU A 157 -5.42 -8.05 4.81
CA GLU A 157 -6.29 -7.90 5.99
C GLU A 157 -7.52 -7.04 5.69
N THR A 158 -7.33 -5.87 5.06
CA THR A 158 -8.45 -5.01 4.70
C THR A 158 -9.36 -5.68 3.68
N PHE A 159 -8.80 -6.32 2.65
CA PHE A 159 -9.60 -7.03 1.65
C PHE A 159 -10.33 -8.25 2.23
N SER A 160 -9.69 -9.00 3.12
CA SER A 160 -10.33 -10.13 3.79
C SER A 160 -11.51 -9.66 4.63
N ARG A 161 -11.31 -8.59 5.42
CA ARG A 161 -12.36 -7.98 6.24
C ARG A 161 -13.52 -7.47 5.38
N ASP A 162 -13.21 -6.77 4.29
CA ASP A 162 -14.21 -6.21 3.38
C ASP A 162 -14.99 -7.33 2.65
N MET A 163 -14.31 -8.39 2.19
CA MET A 163 -14.98 -9.55 1.59
C MET A 163 -15.87 -10.30 2.60
N ALA A 164 -15.44 -10.41 3.85
CA ALA A 164 -16.26 -11.01 4.91
C ALA A 164 -17.53 -10.19 5.15
N ALA A 165 -17.43 -8.86 5.18
CA ALA A 165 -18.59 -7.98 5.29
C ALA A 165 -19.54 -8.12 4.08
N ILE A 166 -19.00 -8.18 2.86
CA ILE A 166 -19.79 -8.38 1.64
C ILE A 166 -20.49 -9.74 1.65
N LYS A 167 -19.80 -10.83 2.01
CA LYS A 167 -20.40 -12.18 2.08
C LYS A 167 -21.48 -12.28 3.17
N ALA A 168 -21.34 -11.53 4.27
CA ALA A 168 -22.34 -11.46 5.31
C ALA A 168 -23.63 -10.77 4.83
N ALA A 169 -23.51 -9.68 4.09
CA ALA A 169 -24.66 -8.96 3.53
C ALA A 169 -25.25 -9.63 2.27
N TYR A 170 -24.39 -10.29 1.47
CA TYR A 170 -24.71 -10.87 0.17
C TYR A 170 -24.10 -12.27 0.04
N PRO A 171 -24.76 -13.31 0.59
CA PRO A 171 -24.28 -14.69 0.53
C PRO A 171 -24.27 -15.29 -0.89
N ASP A 172 -24.92 -14.63 -1.84
CA ASP A 172 -25.00 -15.02 -3.25
C ASP A 172 -23.75 -14.63 -4.07
N GLU A 173 -22.88 -13.77 -3.53
CA GLU A 173 -21.66 -13.33 -4.21
C GLU A 173 -20.60 -14.44 -4.26
N GLN A 174 -20.10 -14.71 -5.47
CA GLN A 174 -19.15 -15.79 -5.78
C GLN A 174 -17.70 -15.28 -5.88
N ALA A 175 -17.47 -13.97 -5.75
CA ALA A 175 -16.15 -13.37 -5.70
C ALA A 175 -15.29 -14.03 -4.59
N LYS A 176 -14.06 -14.42 -4.94
CA LYS A 176 -13.12 -15.05 -4.01
C LYS A 176 -12.36 -14.00 -3.23
N SER A 177 -12.14 -12.85 -3.84
CA SER A 177 -11.43 -11.71 -3.28
C SER A 177 -12.10 -10.39 -3.67
N VAL A 178 -11.77 -9.33 -2.92
CA VAL A 178 -12.13 -7.95 -3.27
C VAL A 178 -11.65 -7.56 -4.68
N MET A 179 -10.52 -8.11 -5.12
CA MET A 179 -9.98 -7.85 -6.47
C MET A 179 -10.90 -8.37 -7.57
N ASP A 180 -11.65 -9.45 -7.33
CA ASP A 180 -12.60 -10.02 -8.30
C ASP A 180 -13.84 -9.14 -8.50
N LEU A 181 -14.09 -8.19 -7.59
CA LEU A 181 -15.19 -7.22 -7.71
C LEU A 181 -14.90 -6.16 -8.78
N GLY A 182 -13.63 -6.01 -9.17
CA GLY A 182 -13.16 -5.16 -10.26
C GLY A 182 -12.65 -3.79 -9.81
N GLU A 183 -12.07 -3.05 -10.77
CA GLU A 183 -11.45 -1.73 -10.54
C GLU A 183 -12.43 -0.67 -10.04
N ASP A 184 -13.69 -0.74 -10.48
CA ASP A 184 -14.78 0.13 -9.99
C ASP A 184 -14.94 0.04 -8.46
N TYR A 185 -14.72 -1.14 -7.86
CA TYR A 185 -14.79 -1.32 -6.41
C TYR A 185 -13.66 -0.60 -5.70
N MET A 186 -12.43 -0.80 -6.17
CA MET A 186 -11.27 -0.15 -5.60
C MET A 186 -11.35 1.36 -5.73
N ALA A 187 -11.84 1.87 -6.86
CA ALA A 187 -12.05 3.30 -7.06
C ALA A 187 -13.05 3.88 -6.05
N LEU A 188 -14.17 3.19 -5.80
CA LEU A 188 -15.15 3.61 -4.80
C LEU A 188 -14.59 3.55 -3.38
N MET A 189 -13.85 2.49 -3.04
CA MET A 189 -13.20 2.37 -1.72
C MET A 189 -12.10 3.42 -1.52
N ALA A 190 -11.38 3.80 -2.59
CA ALA A 190 -10.36 4.84 -2.54
C ALA A 190 -10.93 6.24 -2.28
N THR A 191 -12.23 6.47 -2.55
CA THR A 191 -12.88 7.74 -2.18
C THR A 191 -13.00 7.90 -0.66
N GLY A 192 -12.97 6.79 0.11
CA GLY A 192 -13.16 6.79 1.56
C GLY A 192 -14.57 7.16 2.03
N GLN A 193 -15.53 7.35 1.11
CA GLN A 193 -16.90 7.77 1.42
C GLN A 193 -17.87 6.59 1.60
N LEU A 194 -17.53 5.43 1.04
CA LEU A 194 -18.35 4.22 1.06
C LEU A 194 -17.61 3.12 1.82
N ASP A 195 -18.37 2.34 2.58
CA ASP A 195 -17.90 1.10 3.17
C ASP A 195 -17.93 -0.04 2.13
N ALA A 196 -17.34 -1.20 2.48
CA ALA A 196 -17.24 -2.34 1.58
C ALA A 196 -18.60 -2.79 1.00
N VAL A 197 -19.63 -2.81 1.83
CA VAL A 197 -20.98 -3.22 1.42
C VAL A 197 -21.60 -2.16 0.50
N GLY A 198 -21.52 -0.89 0.85
CA GLY A 198 -22.04 0.21 0.02
C GLY A 198 -21.35 0.33 -1.35
N ALA A 199 -20.03 0.15 -1.39
CA ALA A 199 -19.27 0.13 -2.64
C ALA A 199 -19.68 -1.06 -3.53
N TYR A 200 -19.82 -2.25 -2.94
CA TYR A 200 -20.31 -3.43 -3.66
C TYR A 200 -21.73 -3.25 -4.21
N GLU A 201 -22.63 -2.65 -3.44
CA GLU A 201 -23.99 -2.34 -3.90
C GLU A 201 -24.03 -1.42 -5.11
N ALA A 202 -23.21 -0.37 -5.11
CA ALA A 202 -23.12 0.56 -6.22
C ALA A 202 -22.72 -0.16 -7.53
N ILE A 203 -21.75 -1.07 -7.44
CA ILE A 203 -21.29 -1.88 -8.58
C ILE A 203 -22.36 -2.89 -8.99
N ARG A 204 -23.01 -3.56 -8.04
CA ARG A 204 -24.09 -4.50 -8.31
C ARG A 204 -25.24 -3.81 -9.05
N ARG A 205 -25.61 -2.60 -8.63
CA ARG A 205 -26.62 -1.76 -9.30
C ARG A 205 -26.17 -1.40 -10.72
N LYS A 206 -24.92 -0.97 -10.91
CA LYS A 206 -24.34 -0.67 -12.24
C LYS A 206 -24.35 -1.89 -13.16
N ARG A 207 -23.93 -3.06 -12.66
CA ARG A 207 -23.93 -4.35 -13.37
C ARG A 207 -25.34 -4.77 -13.80
N ASN A 208 -26.32 -4.60 -12.91
CA ASN A 208 -27.71 -4.92 -13.19
C ASN A 208 -28.38 -3.90 -14.12
N ALA A 209 -28.04 -2.61 -14.04
CA ALA A 209 -28.53 -1.58 -14.95
C ALA A 209 -28.03 -1.80 -16.40
N GLY A 210 -26.84 -2.37 -16.57
CA GLY A 210 -26.31 -2.75 -17.88
C GLY A 210 -26.92 -4.02 -18.48
N ARG A 211 -27.58 -4.86 -17.66
CA ARG A 211 -28.34 -6.00 -18.16
C ARG A 211 -29.67 -5.47 -18.72
N LYS A 212 -29.80 -5.46 -20.05
CA LYS A 212 -31.09 -5.25 -20.71
C LYS A 212 -32.07 -6.23 -20.05
N GLN A 213 -33.13 -5.71 -19.42
CA GLN A 213 -34.21 -6.58 -18.98
C GLN A 213 -34.60 -7.44 -20.19
N PRO A 214 -34.64 -8.77 -20.07
CA PRO A 214 -35.19 -9.58 -21.15
C PRO A 214 -36.54 -8.96 -21.51
N PRO A 215 -36.84 -8.78 -22.81
CA PRO A 215 -38.12 -8.23 -23.21
C PRO A 215 -39.17 -9.01 -22.43
N SER A 216 -40.00 -8.28 -21.67
CA SER A 216 -41.13 -8.89 -20.99
C SER A 216 -41.86 -9.67 -22.06
N MET A 217 -41.82 -11.00 -21.97
CA MET A 217 -42.75 -11.86 -22.68
C MET A 217 -44.09 -11.43 -22.09
N GLY A 218 -44.70 -10.41 -22.72
CA GLY A 218 -45.92 -9.79 -22.25
C GLY A 218 -46.85 -10.92 -21.85
N ALA A 219 -47.45 -10.80 -20.66
CA ALA A 219 -48.21 -11.85 -20.01
C ALA A 219 -48.87 -12.71 -21.08
N VAL A 220 -48.35 -13.92 -21.31
CA VAL A 220 -49.04 -14.86 -22.19
C VAL A 220 -50.36 -15.00 -21.50
N ALA A 221 -51.39 -14.38 -22.05
CA ALA A 221 -52.71 -14.50 -21.50
C ALA A 221 -52.94 -16.00 -21.47
N THR A 222 -52.93 -16.57 -20.27
CA THR A 222 -53.65 -17.80 -19.99
C THR A 222 -55.14 -17.45 -20.09
N GLY A 223 -55.54 -16.91 -21.24
CA GLY A 223 -56.89 -16.92 -21.74
C GLY A 223 -57.12 -18.36 -22.16
N GLY A 224 -57.54 -19.17 -21.20
CA GLY A 224 -58.15 -20.46 -21.51
C GLY A 224 -59.46 -20.21 -22.24
N ASN A 225 -59.40 -19.86 -23.53
CA ASN A 225 -60.38 -20.21 -24.55
C ASN A 225 -60.00 -19.80 -25.99
N GLU A 226 -58.72 -19.56 -26.31
CA GLU A 226 -58.32 -19.46 -27.72
C GLU A 226 -57.93 -20.84 -28.27
N PRO A 227 -58.45 -21.25 -29.45
CA PRO A 227 -58.12 -22.53 -30.04
C PRO A 227 -56.61 -22.58 -30.32
N LYS A 228 -55.94 -23.62 -29.81
CA LYS A 228 -54.52 -23.86 -30.06
C LYS A 228 -54.27 -23.89 -31.57
N THR A 229 -53.35 -23.05 -32.03
CA THR A 229 -52.99 -22.90 -33.45
C THR A 229 -52.07 -24.02 -33.95
N PHE A 230 -51.38 -24.72 -33.05
CA PHE A 230 -50.51 -25.85 -33.36
C PHE A 230 -50.68 -26.99 -32.35
N TYR A 231 -50.66 -28.22 -32.85
CA TYR A 231 -50.74 -29.46 -32.10
C TYR A 231 -49.51 -30.32 -32.35
N THR A 232 -49.03 -30.98 -31.30
CA THR A 232 -47.95 -31.98 -31.43
C THR A 232 -48.51 -33.35 -31.81
N ARG A 233 -47.66 -34.23 -32.36
CA ARG A 233 -48.05 -35.60 -32.74
C ARG A 233 -48.66 -36.38 -31.57
N ASP A 234 -48.07 -36.25 -30.37
CA ASP A 234 -48.55 -36.93 -29.16
C ASP A 234 -49.86 -36.36 -28.64
N GLU A 235 -50.12 -35.07 -28.84
CA GLU A 235 -51.40 -34.45 -28.48
C GLU A 235 -52.51 -34.95 -29.40
N VAL A 236 -52.28 -35.00 -30.72
CA VAL A 236 -53.29 -35.50 -31.69
C VAL A 236 -53.59 -36.98 -31.47
N ALA A 237 -52.59 -37.80 -31.12
CA ALA A 237 -52.78 -39.22 -30.83
C ALA A 237 -53.64 -39.50 -29.58
N ARG A 238 -53.75 -38.53 -28.67
CA ARG A 238 -54.56 -38.64 -27.45
C ARG A 238 -55.94 -38.00 -27.58
N MET A 239 -56.23 -37.33 -28.69
CA MET A 239 -57.53 -36.69 -28.93
C MET A 239 -58.57 -37.69 -29.38
N THR A 240 -59.82 -37.44 -28.97
CA THR A 240 -60.95 -38.21 -29.46
C THR A 240 -61.26 -37.83 -30.92
N PRO A 241 -61.89 -38.72 -31.71
CA PRO A 241 -62.23 -38.42 -33.12
C PRO A 241 -63.04 -37.12 -33.30
N ALA A 242 -63.94 -36.82 -32.36
CA ALA A 242 -64.74 -35.60 -32.36
C ALA A 242 -63.94 -34.32 -32.06
N GLU A 243 -62.85 -34.43 -31.29
CA GLU A 243 -61.95 -33.32 -31.01
C GLU A 243 -60.96 -33.09 -32.15
N VAL A 244 -60.54 -34.16 -32.84
CA VAL A 244 -59.75 -34.06 -34.06
C VAL A 244 -60.55 -33.32 -35.14
N GLU A 245 -61.82 -33.69 -35.35
CA GLU A 245 -62.69 -33.06 -36.36
C GLU A 245 -62.85 -31.55 -36.14
N LYS A 246 -63.06 -31.14 -34.89
CA LYS A 246 -63.18 -29.71 -34.53
C LYS A 246 -61.89 -28.91 -34.70
N ASN A 247 -60.73 -29.58 -34.70
CA ASN A 247 -59.41 -28.95 -34.76
C ASN A 247 -58.63 -29.29 -36.05
N LEU A 248 -59.28 -29.86 -37.07
CA LEU A 248 -58.63 -30.38 -38.29
C LEU A 248 -57.72 -29.36 -38.96
N ASP A 249 -58.14 -28.11 -39.09
CA ASP A 249 -57.35 -27.07 -39.77
C ASP A 249 -56.04 -26.76 -39.04
N ALA A 250 -56.07 -26.74 -37.71
CA ALA A 250 -54.88 -26.52 -36.88
C ALA A 250 -53.98 -27.77 -36.87
N ILE A 251 -54.58 -28.96 -36.84
CA ILE A 251 -53.85 -30.24 -36.92
C ILE A 251 -53.14 -30.38 -38.28
N ASN A 252 -53.80 -30.07 -39.39
CA ASN A 252 -53.22 -30.10 -40.73
C ASN A 252 -52.03 -29.13 -40.87
N LYS A 253 -52.17 -27.91 -40.36
CA LYS A 253 -51.06 -26.93 -40.30
C LYS A 253 -49.90 -27.43 -39.45
N SER A 254 -50.18 -28.22 -38.42
CA SER A 254 -49.17 -28.80 -37.55
C SER A 254 -48.46 -30.00 -38.17
N MET A 255 -49.20 -30.87 -38.87
CA MET A 255 -48.63 -32.01 -39.59
C MET A 255 -47.57 -31.59 -40.61
N ALA A 256 -47.75 -30.46 -41.29
CA ALA A 256 -46.77 -29.90 -42.22
C ALA A 256 -45.44 -29.48 -41.56
N LYS A 257 -45.39 -29.40 -40.22
CA LYS A 257 -44.22 -29.03 -39.43
C LYS A 257 -43.63 -30.20 -38.64
N TRP A 258 -44.32 -31.34 -38.62
CA TRP A 258 -43.77 -32.55 -38.03
C TRP A 258 -42.73 -33.11 -39.01
N LYS A 259 -41.51 -33.37 -38.51
CA LYS A 259 -40.45 -34.05 -39.25
C LYS A 259 -40.42 -35.52 -38.89
#